data_AF-A0A1J0R633-F1
#
_entry.id   AF-A0A1J0R633-F1
#
_cell.length_a   1.000
_cell.length_b   1.000
_cell.length_c   1.000
_cell.angle_alpha   90.00
_cell.angle_beta   90.00
_cell.angle_gamma   90.00
#
_symmetry.space_group_name_H-M   'P 1'
#
loop_
_entity.id
_entity.type
_entity.pdbx_description
1 polymer ?
#
loop_
_entity_poly.entity_id
_entity_poly.type
_entity_poly.pdbx_seq_one_letter_code
_entity_poly.pdbx_strand_id
1 'polypeptide(L)'
;MTMKVVTVWLLLFLSIMRGKRTSDAATKKSANAEEFEVLCSLIKLTEPTEPAPTEPTEIVQVVKELTAINFTIIEEATRQVVEANKDKSWAEIRSQHTGQSAYYGDNWEEWTRVAKLKPDDAEAKILARWRKHKTNEAARKQLATLLDEAIALQTIATSHRAALKADGLETDLDKALYGDGGKSAELRASGGNSKAECGTGTTGGPAKGTKAGTNLYFDLLCLCGAEAIDTDAGQACCDSCNSDPNHNAWTVTNDGKKRAEAIAQHCPPYLKPEQLTMEALTARMANFLKKANKHKGSGQAEKFVLGYMSGNGQDGCTGKASGTNEGPCVMYDADIILKGGENLKWCTQLKSAVDKAQARKQASQALEAIAIKLKAVNTTAQQLLYVNPESAEKQQAVEKDAGVTQGSRSEEDCNKAKDDKEACKKLEDKGCIYDPKGDEGKKCTLSEKGKKAVQKTKENDGTSTTVDCSNYTMKEACEAENKDGKRHCGWRSGKDGEDESKKISAQKVVFL
;
A
#
# COMPACT_ATOMS: atom_id res chain seq x y z
N MET A 1 -22.53 -42.56 29.96
CA MET A 1 -23.46 -41.76 29.13
C MET A 1 -24.19 -40.78 30.04
N THR A 2 -23.50 -39.72 30.48
CA THR A 2 -23.97 -38.78 31.51
C THR A 2 -23.10 -37.52 31.46
N MET A 3 -23.16 -36.75 30.37
CA MET A 3 -22.41 -35.49 30.28
C MET A 3 -22.99 -34.51 29.22
N LYS A 4 -24.32 -34.46 29.07
CA LYS A 4 -24.98 -33.51 28.14
C LYS A 4 -26.18 -32.75 28.72
N VAL A 5 -26.52 -32.92 30.00
CA VAL A 5 -27.70 -32.26 30.60
C VAL A 5 -27.31 -31.04 31.47
N VAL A 6 -26.05 -30.93 31.90
CA VAL A 6 -25.60 -29.85 32.81
C VAL A 6 -25.32 -28.53 32.08
N THR A 7 -24.97 -28.57 30.79
CA THR A 7 -24.65 -27.36 30.00
C THR A 7 -25.86 -26.54 29.56
N VAL A 8 -27.05 -27.15 29.49
CA VAL A 8 -28.27 -26.43 29.07
C VAL A 8 -28.92 -25.66 30.24
N TRP A 9 -28.73 -26.13 31.48
CA TRP A 9 -29.23 -25.44 32.68
C TRP A 9 -28.38 -24.24 33.10
N LEU A 10 -27.09 -24.20 32.75
CA LEU A 10 -26.22 -23.04 33.00
C LEU A 10 -26.56 -21.85 32.09
N LEU A 11 -27.05 -22.11 30.87
CA LEU A 11 -27.42 -21.07 29.90
C LEU A 11 -28.82 -20.46 30.17
N LEU A 12 -29.71 -21.21 30.85
CA LEU A 12 -31.01 -20.67 31.28
C LEU A 12 -30.92 -19.83 32.56
N PHE A 13 -29.98 -20.11 33.47
CA PHE A 13 -29.76 -19.28 34.67
C PHE A 13 -29.10 -17.92 34.37
N LEU A 14 -28.32 -17.81 33.29
CA LEU A 14 -27.77 -16.53 32.82
C LEU A 14 -28.82 -15.60 32.19
N SER A 15 -30.01 -16.10 31.87
CA SER A 15 -31.10 -15.29 31.27
C SER A 15 -32.07 -14.69 32.30
N ILE A 16 -31.99 -15.08 33.59
CA ILE A 16 -32.94 -14.64 34.64
C ILE A 16 -32.36 -13.55 35.58
N MET A 17 -31.06 -13.22 35.48
CA MET A 17 -30.46 -12.07 36.17
C MET A 17 -30.70 -10.71 35.46
N ARG A 18 -31.68 -10.62 34.55
CA ARG A 18 -32.24 -9.35 34.06
C ARG A 18 -33.39 -8.81 34.93
N GLY A 19 -33.71 -9.46 36.05
CA GLY A 19 -34.71 -9.00 37.01
C GLY A 19 -34.07 -8.51 38.31
N LYS A 20 -34.17 -7.18 38.54
CA LYS A 20 -33.84 -6.41 39.76
C LYS A 20 -32.36 -6.06 40.00
N ARG A 21 -32.01 -4.80 39.70
CA ARG A 21 -31.07 -3.98 40.47
C ARG A 21 -31.86 -2.75 40.93
N THR A 22 -32.37 -2.64 42.16
CA THR A 22 -31.71 -2.15 43.39
C THR A 22 -30.81 -0.91 43.20
N SER A 23 -31.27 0.19 43.82
CA SER A 23 -30.57 1.45 44.14
C SER A 23 -30.13 2.35 42.96
N ASP A 24 -30.80 3.50 42.81
CA ASP A 24 -30.47 4.61 41.90
C ASP A 24 -29.02 5.16 42.02
N ALA A 25 -28.27 4.77 43.06
CA ALA A 25 -26.86 5.10 43.21
C ALA A 25 -25.91 4.20 42.39
N ALA A 26 -26.32 2.95 42.08
CA ALA A 26 -25.49 1.99 41.35
C ALA A 26 -25.60 2.16 39.82
N THR A 27 -26.62 2.86 39.34
CA THR A 27 -26.87 3.13 37.91
C THR A 27 -26.09 4.33 37.36
N LYS A 28 -25.51 5.17 38.23
CA LYS A 28 -24.71 6.35 37.85
C LYS A 28 -23.25 6.01 37.54
N LYS A 29 -22.71 4.98 38.18
CA LYS A 29 -21.38 4.44 37.87
C LYS A 29 -21.44 3.68 36.54
N SER A 30 -20.45 3.90 35.68
CA SER A 30 -20.34 3.34 34.33
C SER A 30 -21.50 3.71 33.37
N ALA A 31 -22.26 4.78 33.65
CA ALA A 31 -23.38 5.23 32.81
C ALA A 31 -22.97 5.66 31.38
N ASN A 32 -21.69 6.01 31.18
CA ASN A 32 -21.05 6.36 29.92
C ASN A 32 -20.14 5.25 29.37
N ALA A 33 -20.16 4.02 29.90
CA ALA A 33 -19.19 3.00 29.49
C ALA A 33 -19.19 2.73 27.97
N GLU A 34 -20.37 2.67 27.34
CA GLU A 34 -20.47 2.47 25.88
C GLU A 34 -20.00 3.70 25.09
N GLU A 35 -20.34 4.90 25.55
CA GLU A 35 -19.91 6.15 24.93
C GLU A 35 -18.40 6.40 25.10
N PHE A 36 -17.84 6.01 26.23
CA PHE A 36 -16.40 6.02 26.51
C PHE A 36 -15.68 5.05 25.58
N GLU A 37 -16.15 3.80 25.41
CA GLU A 37 -15.56 2.85 24.46
C GLU A 37 -15.56 3.40 23.03
N VAL A 38 -16.65 4.04 22.61
CA VAL A 38 -16.74 4.68 21.28
C VAL A 38 -15.68 5.76 21.10
N LEU A 39 -15.55 6.68 22.06
CA LEU A 39 -14.55 7.76 21.95
C LEU A 39 -13.12 7.21 22.06
N CYS A 40 -12.90 6.23 22.95
CA CYS A 40 -11.65 5.49 23.06
C CYS A 40 -11.27 4.79 21.77
N SER A 41 -12.23 4.25 21.03
CA SER A 41 -11.95 3.66 19.73
C SER A 41 -11.38 4.71 18.77
N LEU A 42 -11.89 5.94 18.76
CA LEU A 42 -11.34 7.00 17.91
C LEU A 42 -9.97 7.46 18.39
N ILE A 43 -9.76 7.59 19.71
CA ILE A 43 -8.45 7.92 20.31
C ILE A 43 -7.42 6.85 19.93
N LYS A 44 -7.75 5.56 20.07
CA LYS A 44 -6.82 4.46 19.80
C LYS A 44 -6.49 4.26 18.32
N LEU A 45 -7.21 4.89 17.39
CA LEU A 45 -6.76 4.96 15.99
C LEU A 45 -5.42 5.69 15.84
N THR A 46 -5.10 6.59 16.78
CA THR A 46 -3.86 7.38 16.75
C THR A 46 -2.63 6.62 17.27
N GLU A 47 -2.81 5.38 17.71
CA GLU A 47 -1.76 4.52 18.25
C GLU A 47 -1.66 3.20 17.45
N PRO A 48 -1.45 3.24 16.12
CA PRO A 48 -1.28 2.02 15.34
C PRO A 48 -0.07 1.21 15.82
N THR A 49 -0.17 -0.11 15.75
CA THR A 49 0.86 -1.01 16.31
C THR A 49 1.97 -1.37 15.33
N GLU A 50 1.76 -1.21 14.03
CA GLU A 50 2.79 -1.47 13.02
C GLU A 50 3.87 -0.37 13.03
N PRO A 51 5.17 -0.74 13.10
CA PRO A 51 6.25 0.23 13.04
C PRO A 51 6.31 0.95 11.69
N ALA A 52 6.98 2.10 11.65
CA ALA A 52 7.21 2.80 10.40
C ALA A 52 8.11 1.95 9.48
N PRO A 53 7.74 1.73 8.20
CA PRO A 53 8.55 0.98 7.27
C PRO A 53 9.84 1.72 6.90
N THR A 54 10.89 0.97 6.58
CA THR A 54 12.18 1.50 6.11
C THR A 54 12.41 1.13 4.65
N GLU A 55 13.14 1.97 3.91
CA GLU A 55 13.52 1.65 2.52
C GLU A 55 14.41 0.39 2.48
N PRO A 56 14.10 -0.61 1.62
CA PRO A 56 14.95 -1.77 1.43
C PRO A 56 16.37 -1.39 0.97
N THR A 57 17.40 -1.92 1.62
CA THR A 57 18.79 -1.56 1.34
C THR A 57 19.26 -2.01 -0.04
N GLU A 58 18.61 -3.04 -0.60
CA GLU A 58 18.93 -3.60 -1.92
C GLU A 58 18.76 -2.58 -3.04
N ILE A 59 17.90 -1.57 -2.86
CA ILE A 59 17.68 -0.50 -3.84
C ILE A 59 18.97 0.25 -4.16
N VAL A 60 19.81 0.47 -3.14
CA VAL A 60 21.10 1.14 -3.31
C VAL A 60 22.23 0.14 -3.54
N GLN A 61 22.23 -0.98 -2.81
CA GLN A 61 23.33 -1.94 -2.85
C GLN A 61 23.50 -2.63 -4.21
N VAL A 62 22.39 -3.01 -4.87
CA VAL A 62 22.47 -3.70 -6.18
C VAL A 62 23.07 -2.80 -7.25
N VAL A 63 22.63 -1.53 -7.32
CA VAL A 63 23.18 -0.58 -8.31
C VAL A 63 24.68 -0.40 -8.08
N LYS A 64 25.12 -0.21 -6.84
CA LYS A 64 26.55 -0.10 -6.52
C LYS A 64 27.34 -1.34 -6.93
N GLU A 65 26.83 -2.53 -6.60
CA GLU A 65 27.48 -3.79 -6.98
C GLU A 65 27.61 -3.92 -8.50
N LEU A 66 26.54 -3.67 -9.26
CA LEU A 66 26.56 -3.75 -10.71
C LEU A 66 27.45 -2.68 -11.35
N THR A 67 27.47 -1.45 -10.81
CA THR A 67 28.40 -0.40 -11.26
C THR A 67 29.85 -0.80 -11.03
N ALA A 68 30.17 -1.42 -9.89
CA ALA A 68 31.50 -1.90 -9.57
C ALA A 68 31.95 -3.06 -10.47
N ILE A 69 31.05 -4.01 -10.76
CA ILE A 69 31.33 -5.11 -11.70
C ILE A 69 31.50 -4.54 -13.11
N ASN A 70 30.62 -3.64 -13.55
CA ASN A 70 30.69 -3.01 -14.87
C ASN A 70 32.02 -2.27 -15.04
N PHE A 71 32.42 -1.47 -14.05
CA PHE A 71 33.73 -0.83 -14.03
C PHE A 71 34.88 -1.85 -14.07
N THR A 72 34.74 -3.03 -13.45
CA THR A 72 35.78 -4.08 -13.42
C THR A 72 35.98 -4.80 -14.76
N ILE A 73 35.03 -4.69 -15.68
CA ILE A 73 35.16 -5.26 -17.04
C ILE A 73 35.03 -4.22 -18.15
N ILE A 74 34.90 -2.93 -17.81
CA ILE A 74 34.82 -1.85 -18.78
C ILE A 74 36.07 -1.80 -19.68
N GLU A 75 35.92 -1.12 -20.81
CA GLU A 75 37.00 -0.86 -21.77
C GLU A 75 38.26 -0.34 -21.10
N GLU A 76 39.40 -0.90 -21.47
CA GLU A 76 40.68 -0.61 -20.83
C GLU A 76 41.04 0.88 -20.93
N ALA A 77 40.72 1.55 -22.04
CA ALA A 77 40.91 2.99 -22.21
C ALA A 77 40.12 3.80 -21.17
N THR A 78 38.83 3.46 -20.97
CA THR A 78 37.98 4.10 -19.96
C THR A 78 38.50 3.84 -18.55
N ARG A 79 38.88 2.60 -18.24
CA ARG A 79 39.47 2.24 -16.94
C ARG A 79 40.72 3.06 -16.64
N GLN A 80 41.65 3.16 -17.58
CA GLN A 80 42.92 3.87 -17.39
C GLN A 80 42.70 5.36 -17.08
N VAL A 81 41.72 5.99 -17.72
CA VAL A 81 41.35 7.39 -17.43
C VAL A 81 40.89 7.56 -15.98
N VAL A 82 40.03 6.66 -15.50
CA VAL A 82 39.55 6.67 -14.11
C VAL A 82 40.69 6.41 -13.14
N GLU A 83 41.51 5.38 -13.36
CA GLU A 83 42.61 5.02 -12.48
C GLU A 83 43.67 6.14 -12.36
N ALA A 84 43.95 6.85 -13.47
CA ALA A 84 44.86 7.98 -13.49
C ALA A 84 44.33 9.23 -12.76
N ASN A 85 43.00 9.34 -12.57
CA ASN A 85 42.35 10.50 -11.95
C ASN A 85 41.56 10.15 -10.69
N LYS A 86 41.75 8.95 -10.12
CA LYS A 86 40.90 8.44 -9.04
C LYS A 86 40.88 9.31 -7.79
N ASP A 87 41.92 10.11 -7.56
CA ASP A 87 42.02 11.02 -6.42
C ASP A 87 41.35 12.38 -6.64
N LYS A 88 40.80 12.64 -7.84
CA LYS A 88 40.08 13.86 -8.19
C LYS A 88 38.56 13.66 -8.16
N SER A 89 37.84 14.69 -7.76
CA SER A 89 36.39 14.77 -7.89
C SER A 89 35.96 14.98 -9.34
N TRP A 90 34.71 14.64 -9.66
CA TRP A 90 34.15 14.89 -11.00
C TRP A 90 34.18 16.38 -11.36
N ALA A 91 33.96 17.26 -10.39
CA ALA A 91 33.97 18.71 -10.60
C ALA A 91 35.31 19.25 -11.13
N GLU A 92 36.43 18.62 -10.77
CA GLU A 92 37.77 19.02 -11.19
C GLU A 92 38.11 18.62 -12.62
N ILE A 93 37.49 17.54 -13.13
CA ILE A 93 37.84 16.97 -14.44
C ILE A 93 36.71 17.04 -15.47
N ARG A 94 35.46 17.38 -15.07
CA ARG A 94 34.29 17.41 -15.96
C ARG A 94 34.49 18.25 -17.23
N SER A 95 35.31 19.30 -17.18
CA SER A 95 35.61 20.13 -18.35
C SER A 95 36.43 19.40 -19.41
N GLN A 96 37.18 18.37 -19.02
CA GLN A 96 37.99 17.51 -19.89
C GLN A 96 37.15 16.37 -20.49
N HIS A 97 35.98 16.09 -19.91
CA HIS A 97 35.10 14.99 -20.29
C HIS A 97 33.77 15.50 -20.87
N THR A 98 33.82 15.90 -22.14
CA THR A 98 32.66 16.36 -22.90
C THR A 98 32.25 15.32 -23.97
N GLY A 99 31.09 15.52 -24.59
CA GLY A 99 30.58 14.63 -25.64
C GLY A 99 30.41 13.18 -25.15
N GLN A 100 31.04 12.23 -25.84
CA GLN A 100 30.91 10.79 -25.56
C GLN A 100 31.46 10.35 -24.18
N SER A 101 32.28 11.17 -23.51
CA SER A 101 32.81 10.85 -22.16
C SER A 101 32.05 11.55 -21.02
N ALA A 102 31.02 12.34 -21.34
CA ALA A 102 30.23 13.05 -20.32
C ALA A 102 29.55 12.11 -19.32
N TYR A 103 29.18 10.89 -19.75
CA TYR A 103 28.54 9.87 -18.90
C TYR A 103 29.41 9.36 -17.75
N TYR A 104 30.72 9.64 -17.77
CA TYR A 104 31.61 9.28 -16.67
C TYR A 104 31.13 9.92 -15.36
N GLY A 105 30.53 11.12 -15.43
CA GLY A 105 30.02 11.84 -14.27
C GLY A 105 28.98 11.04 -13.46
N ASP A 106 28.12 10.29 -14.14
CA ASP A 106 27.04 9.52 -13.51
C ASP A 106 27.58 8.35 -12.66
N ASN A 107 28.82 7.93 -12.92
CA ASN A 107 29.43 6.78 -12.26
C ASN A 107 30.72 7.13 -11.50
N TRP A 108 31.20 8.38 -11.58
CA TRP A 108 32.55 8.76 -11.20
C TRP A 108 32.88 8.43 -9.74
N GLU A 109 31.95 8.72 -8.82
CA GLU A 109 32.13 8.44 -7.40
C GLU A 109 32.36 6.93 -7.16
N GLU A 110 31.52 6.09 -7.73
CA GLU A 110 31.60 4.64 -7.55
C GLU A 110 32.82 4.04 -8.28
N TRP A 111 33.10 4.49 -9.50
CA TRP A 111 34.26 4.06 -10.27
C TRP A 111 35.59 4.39 -9.57
N THR A 112 35.73 5.61 -9.04
CA THR A 112 36.94 6.02 -8.32
C THR A 112 37.07 5.32 -6.97
N ARG A 113 35.95 5.04 -6.27
CA ARG A 113 35.93 4.18 -5.08
C ARG A 113 36.49 2.79 -5.40
N VAL A 114 36.00 2.16 -6.47
CA VAL A 114 36.48 0.83 -6.90
C VAL A 114 37.96 0.86 -7.31
N ALA A 115 38.39 1.89 -8.03
CA ALA A 115 39.80 2.07 -8.43
C ALA A 115 40.78 2.30 -7.25
N LYS A 116 40.25 2.66 -6.08
CA LYS A 116 41.01 2.83 -4.82
C LYS A 116 41.06 1.57 -3.95
N LEU A 117 40.28 0.54 -4.27
CA LEU A 117 40.30 -0.71 -3.51
C LEU A 117 41.70 -1.34 -3.54
N LYS A 118 42.16 -1.79 -2.38
CA LYS A 118 43.40 -2.55 -2.24
C LYS A 118 43.16 -4.00 -2.68
N PRO A 119 44.16 -4.69 -3.25
CA PRO A 119 44.02 -6.09 -3.67
C PRO A 119 43.53 -7.03 -2.56
N ASP A 120 43.81 -6.66 -1.30
CA ASP A 120 43.54 -7.47 -0.12
C ASP A 120 42.08 -7.33 0.36
N ASP A 121 41.39 -6.27 -0.07
CA ASP A 121 40.00 -5.99 0.28
C ASP A 121 39.08 -7.11 -0.20
N ALA A 122 38.10 -7.48 0.63
CA ALA A 122 37.15 -8.56 0.31
C ALA A 122 36.40 -8.28 -1.01
N GLU A 123 36.00 -7.03 -1.22
CA GLU A 123 35.33 -6.60 -2.45
C GLU A 123 36.26 -6.68 -3.67
N ALA A 124 37.52 -6.25 -3.55
CA ALA A 124 38.49 -6.34 -4.65
C ALA A 124 38.70 -7.80 -5.11
N LYS A 125 38.74 -8.74 -4.16
CA LYS A 125 38.82 -10.18 -4.45
C LYS A 125 37.58 -10.70 -5.18
N ILE A 126 36.39 -10.24 -4.77
CA ILE A 126 35.12 -10.59 -5.44
C ILE A 126 35.12 -10.08 -6.87
N LEU A 127 35.46 -8.80 -7.07
CA LEU A 127 35.51 -8.13 -8.37
C LEU A 127 36.57 -8.75 -9.29
N ALA A 128 37.73 -9.17 -8.77
CA ALA A 128 38.80 -9.76 -9.56
C ALA A 128 38.34 -10.99 -10.38
N ARG A 129 37.33 -11.74 -9.90
CA ARG A 129 36.75 -12.89 -10.61
C ARG A 129 36.14 -12.52 -11.96
N TRP A 130 35.70 -11.27 -12.11
CA TRP A 130 35.08 -10.76 -13.33
C TRP A 130 36.08 -10.38 -14.42
N ARG A 131 37.37 -10.20 -14.08
CA ARG A 131 38.40 -9.74 -15.04
C ARG A 131 38.55 -10.63 -16.27
N LYS A 132 38.18 -11.92 -16.18
CA LYS A 132 38.16 -12.85 -17.32
C LYS A 132 37.20 -12.42 -18.45
N HIS A 133 36.28 -11.51 -18.17
CA HIS A 133 35.29 -10.98 -19.14
C HIS A 133 35.70 -9.64 -19.76
N LYS A 134 36.89 -9.10 -19.47
CA LYS A 134 37.38 -7.83 -20.06
C LYS A 134 37.33 -7.80 -21.59
N THR A 135 37.60 -8.94 -22.23
CA THR A 135 37.58 -9.08 -23.70
C THR A 135 36.27 -9.62 -24.24
N ASN A 136 35.33 -10.04 -23.37
CA ASN A 136 34.05 -10.61 -23.78
C ASN A 136 33.02 -9.49 -24.01
N GLU A 137 32.90 -9.04 -25.25
CA GLU A 137 31.98 -7.94 -25.62
C GLU A 137 30.51 -8.24 -25.30
N ALA A 138 30.06 -9.48 -25.51
CA ALA A 138 28.69 -9.88 -25.22
C ALA A 138 28.37 -9.80 -23.71
N ALA A 139 29.26 -10.31 -22.86
CA ALA A 139 29.09 -10.23 -21.41
C ALA A 139 29.11 -8.78 -20.91
N ARG A 140 29.99 -7.93 -21.46
CA ARG A 140 30.03 -6.49 -21.14
C ARG A 140 28.74 -5.78 -21.52
N LYS A 141 28.23 -6.00 -22.73
CA LYS A 141 26.96 -5.42 -23.20
C LYS A 141 25.79 -5.86 -22.33
N GLN A 142 25.69 -7.17 -22.03
CA GLN A 142 24.60 -7.69 -21.21
C GLN A 142 24.64 -7.16 -19.77
N LEU A 143 25.84 -7.03 -19.18
CA LEU A 143 25.99 -6.43 -17.86
C LEU A 143 25.62 -4.95 -17.86
N ALA A 144 26.01 -4.20 -18.89
CA ALA A 144 25.63 -2.79 -19.03
C ALA A 144 24.10 -2.64 -19.11
N THR A 145 23.41 -3.48 -19.89
CA THR A 145 21.94 -3.48 -19.95
C THR A 145 21.28 -3.77 -18.60
N LEU A 146 21.80 -4.73 -17.84
CA LEU A 146 21.29 -5.04 -16.50
C LEU A 146 21.56 -3.90 -15.50
N LEU A 147 22.70 -3.21 -15.62
CA LEU A 147 22.98 -2.02 -14.84
C LEU A 147 22.01 -0.88 -15.17
N ASP A 148 21.73 -0.64 -16.45
CA ASP A 148 20.75 0.37 -16.88
C ASP A 148 19.35 0.06 -16.32
N GLU A 149 18.93 -1.20 -16.35
CA GLU A 149 17.67 -1.64 -15.73
C GLU A 149 17.66 -1.39 -14.21
N ALA A 150 18.77 -1.70 -13.53
CA ALA A 150 18.88 -1.45 -12.09
C ALA A 150 18.83 0.05 -11.75
N ILE A 151 19.47 0.90 -12.54
CA ILE A 151 19.43 2.37 -12.39
C ILE A 151 18.02 2.90 -12.64
N ALA A 152 17.32 2.39 -13.66
CA ALA A 152 15.93 2.75 -13.93
C ALA A 152 15.02 2.38 -12.74
N LEU A 153 15.19 1.18 -12.18
CA LEU A 153 14.46 0.73 -10.98
C LEU A 153 14.76 1.61 -9.76
N GLN A 154 16.01 1.98 -9.52
CA GLN A 154 16.40 2.89 -8.45
C GLN A 154 15.83 4.31 -8.65
N THR A 155 15.72 4.76 -9.90
CA THR A 155 15.09 6.04 -10.25
C THR A 155 13.59 5.99 -9.90
N ILE A 156 12.90 4.90 -10.24
CA ILE A 156 11.48 4.71 -9.86
C ILE A 156 11.34 4.69 -8.33
N ALA A 157 12.24 4.01 -7.61
CA ALA A 157 12.23 3.99 -6.14
C ALA A 157 12.30 5.41 -5.53
N THR A 158 13.07 6.32 -6.14
CA THR A 158 13.19 7.71 -5.67
C THR A 158 11.83 8.42 -5.65
N SER A 159 10.93 8.10 -6.58
CA SER A 159 9.58 8.69 -6.62
C SER A 159 8.69 8.29 -5.43
N HIS A 160 8.99 7.18 -4.76
CA HIS A 160 8.22 6.69 -3.61
C HIS A 160 8.76 7.17 -2.25
N ARG A 161 9.99 7.70 -2.19
CA ARG A 161 10.64 8.09 -0.94
C ARG A 161 9.90 9.19 -0.17
N ALA A 162 9.27 10.14 -0.87
CA ALA A 162 8.50 11.20 -0.22
C ALA A 162 7.27 10.63 0.52
N ALA A 163 6.52 9.74 -0.14
CA ALA A 163 5.36 9.09 0.45
C ALA A 163 5.76 8.14 1.60
N LEU A 164 6.91 7.46 1.51
CA LEU A 164 7.43 6.61 2.59
C LEU A 164 7.67 7.39 3.90
N LYS A 165 8.10 8.66 3.81
CA LYS A 165 8.32 9.50 5.00
C LYS A 165 7.03 9.85 5.74
N ALA A 166 5.92 9.96 5.00
CA ALA A 166 4.62 10.38 5.53
C ALA A 166 4.68 11.71 6.30
N ASP A 167 5.35 12.72 5.72
CA ASP A 167 5.53 14.02 6.36
C ASP A 167 4.21 14.60 6.87
N GLY A 168 4.18 14.97 8.16
CA GLY A 168 3.00 15.54 8.82
C GLY A 168 2.00 14.52 9.38
N LEU A 169 2.20 13.21 9.20
CA LEU A 169 1.31 12.18 9.76
C LEU A 169 1.13 12.33 11.28
N GLU A 170 2.23 12.35 12.04
CA GLU A 170 2.19 12.52 13.50
C GLU A 170 1.57 13.85 13.92
N THR A 171 1.80 14.91 13.14
CA THR A 171 1.20 16.23 13.40
C THR A 171 -0.33 16.18 13.29
N ASP A 172 -0.87 15.48 12.31
CA ASP A 172 -2.33 15.36 12.15
C ASP A 172 -2.93 14.47 13.26
N LEU A 173 -2.26 13.39 13.64
CA LEU A 173 -2.67 12.56 14.77
C LEU A 173 -2.67 13.36 16.08
N ASP A 174 -1.62 14.14 16.33
CA ASP A 174 -1.55 15.04 17.47
C ASP A 174 -2.64 16.11 17.41
N LYS A 175 -2.95 16.67 16.24
CA LYS A 175 -4.06 17.64 16.12
C LYS A 175 -5.42 17.00 16.34
N ALA A 176 -5.63 15.74 15.96
CA ALA A 176 -6.86 15.03 16.26
C ALA A 176 -7.07 14.87 17.77
N LEU A 177 -6.01 14.60 18.52
CA LEU A 177 -6.06 14.42 19.97
C LEU A 177 -6.15 15.75 20.73
N TYR A 178 -5.26 16.70 20.43
CA TYR A 178 -5.04 17.91 21.23
C TYR A 178 -5.56 19.20 20.59
N GLY A 179 -5.97 19.17 19.32
CA GLY A 179 -6.39 20.34 18.54
C GLY A 179 -5.24 21.04 17.83
N ASP A 180 -5.50 22.25 17.31
CA ASP A 180 -4.61 22.94 16.35
C ASP A 180 -3.17 23.19 16.87
N GLY A 181 -2.97 23.25 18.20
CA GLY A 181 -1.65 23.40 18.84
C GLY A 181 -0.87 22.08 19.06
N GLY A 182 -1.44 20.93 18.68
CA GLY A 182 -0.83 19.61 18.89
C GLY A 182 -0.47 19.34 20.36
N LYS A 183 0.57 18.55 20.60
CA LYS A 183 1.04 18.24 21.96
C LYS A 183 1.40 19.46 22.82
N SER A 184 1.61 20.64 22.24
CA SER A 184 1.89 21.87 22.99
C SER A 184 0.62 22.62 23.43
N ALA A 185 -0.56 22.19 22.99
CA ALA A 185 -1.82 22.84 23.33
C ALA A 185 -2.19 22.62 24.81
N GLU A 186 -2.77 23.65 25.42
CA GLU A 186 -3.52 23.51 26.67
C GLU A 186 -4.97 23.14 26.35
N LEU A 187 -5.54 22.20 27.11
CA LEU A 187 -6.94 21.78 26.94
C LEU A 187 -7.82 22.56 27.91
N ARG A 188 -8.08 23.83 27.59
CA ARG A 188 -8.94 24.71 28.37
C ARG A 188 -9.83 25.60 27.53
N ALA A 189 -10.92 26.04 28.13
CA ALA A 189 -11.74 27.12 27.61
C ALA A 189 -11.15 28.49 27.96
N SER A 190 -11.41 29.48 27.10
CA SER A 190 -11.01 30.88 27.36
C SER A 190 -11.88 31.57 28.40
N GLY A 191 -13.04 30.96 28.75
CA GLY A 191 -14.01 31.43 29.72
C GLY A 191 -15.20 30.46 29.77
N GLY A 192 -16.27 30.83 30.50
CA GLY A 192 -17.50 30.03 30.56
C GLY A 192 -17.47 28.89 31.58
N ASN A 193 -18.44 27.98 31.45
CA ASN A 193 -18.60 26.78 32.28
C ASN A 193 -18.72 25.53 31.40
N SER A 194 -18.72 24.35 32.01
CA SER A 194 -18.78 23.07 31.29
C SER A 194 -19.97 23.00 30.33
N LYS A 195 -21.13 23.51 30.74
CA LYS A 195 -22.33 23.59 29.89
C LYS A 195 -22.11 24.42 28.61
N ALA A 196 -21.43 25.55 28.67
CA ALA A 196 -21.15 26.34 27.48
C ALA A 196 -20.20 25.61 26.51
N GLU A 197 -19.19 24.93 27.06
CA GLU A 197 -18.11 24.33 26.27
C GLU A 197 -18.47 22.94 25.75
N CYS A 198 -19.25 22.18 26.51
CA CYS A 198 -19.66 20.80 26.22
C CYS A 198 -21.08 20.71 25.67
N GLY A 199 -21.99 21.64 25.96
CA GLY A 199 -23.33 21.70 25.37
C GLY A 199 -24.43 22.17 26.31
N THR A 200 -25.32 23.02 25.79
CA THR A 200 -26.43 23.61 26.54
C THR A 200 -27.74 22.91 26.21
N GLY A 201 -28.44 22.43 27.24
CA GLY A 201 -29.79 21.88 27.12
C GLY A 201 -30.88 22.95 26.99
N THR A 202 -32.13 22.51 26.94
CA THR A 202 -33.29 23.36 26.63
C THR A 202 -33.48 24.61 27.49
N THR A 203 -33.12 24.61 28.78
CA THR A 203 -33.29 25.78 29.68
C THR A 203 -32.42 26.98 29.29
N GLY A 204 -31.34 26.77 28.53
CA GLY A 204 -30.44 27.84 28.05
C GLY A 204 -30.59 28.19 26.57
N GLY A 205 -31.58 27.63 25.88
CA GLY A 205 -31.61 27.61 24.42
C GLY A 205 -30.68 26.50 23.91
N PRO A 206 -31.21 25.38 23.39
CA PRO A 206 -30.40 24.22 23.08
C PRO A 206 -29.31 24.57 22.06
N ALA A 207 -28.05 24.32 22.44
CA ALA A 207 -26.89 24.70 21.65
C ALA A 207 -25.76 23.68 21.82
N LYS A 208 -25.01 23.46 20.73
CA LYS A 208 -23.78 22.67 20.77
C LYS A 208 -22.76 23.27 21.72
N GLY A 209 -21.88 22.42 22.23
CA GLY A 209 -20.70 22.89 22.95
C GLY A 209 -19.75 23.65 22.03
N THR A 210 -19.16 24.75 22.51
CA THR A 210 -18.17 25.52 21.74
C THR A 210 -16.87 24.73 21.47
N LYS A 211 -16.59 23.69 22.28
CA LYS A 211 -15.43 22.81 22.14
C LYS A 211 -15.77 21.42 21.60
N ALA A 212 -17.06 21.09 21.51
CA ALA A 212 -17.53 19.82 20.98
C ALA A 212 -16.98 19.59 19.56
N GLY A 213 -16.30 18.46 19.35
CA GLY A 213 -15.76 18.09 18.04
C GLY A 213 -14.47 18.80 17.64
N THR A 214 -13.88 19.62 18.52
CA THR A 214 -12.63 20.34 18.20
C THR A 214 -11.41 19.44 18.28
N ASN A 215 -11.35 18.59 19.30
CA ASN A 215 -10.32 17.57 19.51
C ASN A 215 -10.84 16.45 20.42
N LEU A 216 -10.32 15.24 20.26
CA LEU A 216 -10.81 14.05 20.95
C LEU A 216 -10.63 14.13 22.47
N TYR A 217 -9.55 14.77 22.94
CA TYR A 217 -9.29 14.87 24.38
C TYR A 217 -10.21 15.86 25.09
N PHE A 218 -10.65 16.92 24.43
CA PHE A 218 -11.65 17.82 25.02
C PHE A 218 -13.04 17.15 25.04
N ASP A 219 -13.41 16.44 23.98
CA ASP A 219 -14.63 15.62 23.97
C ASP A 219 -14.58 14.57 25.11
N LEU A 220 -13.40 14.01 25.39
CA LEU A 220 -13.17 13.06 26.49
C LEU A 220 -13.31 13.72 27.86
N LEU A 221 -12.79 14.93 28.04
CA LEU A 221 -12.95 15.71 29.27
C LEU A 221 -14.43 16.06 29.52
N CYS A 222 -15.18 16.44 28.50
CA CYS A 222 -16.63 16.67 28.64
C CYS A 222 -17.40 15.38 29.03
N LEU A 223 -16.96 14.22 28.53
CA LEU A 223 -17.61 12.94 28.80
C LEU A 223 -17.24 12.34 30.16
N CYS A 224 -16.02 12.58 30.65
CA CYS A 224 -15.42 11.85 31.78
C CYS A 224 -14.81 12.73 32.87
N GLY A 225 -14.73 14.04 32.66
CA GLY A 225 -14.22 15.00 33.63
C GLY A 225 -15.25 15.25 34.73
N ALA A 226 -14.84 15.07 35.99
CA ALA A 226 -15.66 15.40 37.15
C ALA A 226 -15.94 16.90 37.26
N GLU A 227 -17.19 17.32 37.43
CA GLU A 227 -17.55 18.71 37.76
C GLU A 227 -18.00 18.83 39.24
N ALA A 228 -17.54 19.86 39.94
CA ALA A 228 -17.94 20.21 41.32
C ALA A 228 -17.71 19.09 42.38
N ILE A 229 -18.55 19.01 43.42
CA ILE A 229 -18.48 18.00 44.49
C ILE A 229 -18.81 16.57 44.01
N ASP A 230 -19.19 16.41 42.74
CA ASP A 230 -19.47 15.12 42.14
C ASP A 230 -18.17 14.46 41.68
N THR A 231 -17.48 13.86 42.64
CA THR A 231 -16.27 13.06 42.39
C THR A 231 -16.55 11.80 41.58
N ASP A 232 -17.79 11.51 41.17
CA ASP A 232 -18.13 10.25 40.50
C ASP A 232 -18.22 10.39 38.96
N ALA A 233 -18.06 11.58 38.36
CA ALA A 233 -18.21 11.69 36.90
C ALA A 233 -17.13 10.93 36.11
N GLY A 234 -15.91 10.81 36.65
CA GLY A 234 -14.93 9.86 36.11
C GLY A 234 -15.43 8.42 36.14
N GLN A 235 -16.10 8.03 37.23
CA GLN A 235 -16.71 6.71 37.36
C GLN A 235 -17.86 6.48 36.37
N ALA A 236 -18.48 7.54 35.82
CA ALA A 236 -19.47 7.39 34.76
C ALA A 236 -18.85 6.77 33.50
N CYS A 237 -17.60 7.08 33.16
CA CYS A 237 -16.92 6.49 32.00
C CYS A 237 -16.36 5.10 32.26
N CYS A 238 -15.62 4.93 33.36
CA CYS A 238 -15.12 3.64 33.79
C CYS A 238 -14.77 3.66 35.28
N ASP A 239 -14.84 2.51 35.97
CA ASP A 239 -14.62 2.43 37.42
C ASP A 239 -13.24 2.98 37.86
N SER A 240 -12.21 2.83 37.02
CA SER A 240 -10.84 3.32 37.29
C SER A 240 -10.56 4.73 36.78
N CYS A 241 -11.46 5.32 35.98
CA CYS A 241 -11.26 6.61 35.32
C CYS A 241 -11.28 7.79 36.30
N ASN A 242 -11.60 7.55 37.57
CA ASN A 242 -11.59 8.54 38.64
C ASN A 242 -10.28 8.59 39.43
N SER A 243 -9.18 8.08 38.87
CA SER A 243 -7.86 8.13 39.49
C SER A 243 -7.21 9.51 39.29
N ASP A 244 -6.16 9.86 40.05
CA ASP A 244 -5.36 11.08 39.81
C ASP A 244 -4.87 11.16 38.35
N PRO A 245 -5.04 12.31 37.65
CA PRO A 245 -5.53 13.62 38.09
C PRO A 245 -7.00 13.92 37.78
N ASN A 246 -7.85 12.90 37.63
CA ASN A 246 -9.29 13.02 37.41
C ASN A 246 -10.16 12.92 38.69
N HIS A 247 -9.59 12.58 39.84
CA HIS A 247 -10.31 12.28 41.08
C HIS A 247 -11.01 13.46 41.78
N ASN A 248 -10.82 14.69 41.27
CA ASN A 248 -11.35 15.93 41.82
C ASN A 248 -12.07 16.76 40.74
N ALA A 249 -12.78 17.82 41.15
CA ALA A 249 -13.45 18.74 40.24
C ALA A 249 -12.49 19.32 39.18
N TRP A 250 -12.87 19.23 37.91
CA TRP A 250 -12.26 19.93 36.80
C TRP A 250 -12.97 21.27 36.61
N THR A 251 -12.18 22.34 36.51
CA THR A 251 -12.64 23.65 36.06
C THR A 251 -12.27 23.81 34.60
N VAL A 252 -13.26 24.05 33.73
CA VAL A 252 -13.08 24.06 32.27
C VAL A 252 -12.05 25.08 31.76
N THR A 253 -11.77 26.14 32.53
CA THR A 253 -10.75 27.16 32.23
C THR A 253 -9.34 26.79 32.69
N ASN A 254 -9.19 25.71 33.46
CA ASN A 254 -7.89 25.13 33.81
C ASN A 254 -7.45 24.14 32.74
N ASP A 255 -6.14 24.03 32.52
CA ASP A 255 -5.60 23.05 31.57
C ASP A 255 -5.94 21.62 31.98
N GLY A 256 -6.78 20.96 31.18
CA GLY A 256 -7.21 19.58 31.35
C GLY A 256 -6.29 18.55 30.71
N LYS A 257 -5.17 18.95 30.09
CA LYS A 257 -4.32 18.04 29.29
C LYS A 257 -3.91 16.78 30.04
N LYS A 258 -3.29 16.90 31.20
CA LYS A 258 -2.84 15.74 32.01
C LYS A 258 -4.00 14.82 32.40
N ARG A 259 -5.18 15.40 32.64
CA ARG A 259 -6.40 14.67 32.97
C ARG A 259 -6.90 13.88 31.78
N ALA A 260 -6.99 14.51 30.60
CA ALA A 260 -7.41 13.81 29.39
C ALA A 260 -6.45 12.66 29.03
N GLU A 261 -5.13 12.89 29.11
CA GLU A 261 -4.11 11.87 28.88
C GLU A 261 -4.27 10.69 29.87
N ALA A 262 -4.47 10.96 31.16
CA ALA A 262 -4.68 9.92 32.17
C ALA A 262 -5.97 9.13 31.93
N ILE A 263 -7.08 9.80 31.57
CA ILE A 263 -8.33 9.12 31.22
C ILE A 263 -8.12 8.25 29.97
N ALA A 264 -7.43 8.75 28.95
CA ALA A 264 -7.15 8.02 27.71
C ALA A 264 -6.27 6.77 27.93
N GLN A 265 -5.48 6.70 29.00
CA GLN A 265 -4.74 5.48 29.38
C GLN A 265 -5.67 4.34 29.79
N HIS A 266 -6.90 4.63 30.24
CA HIS A 266 -7.90 3.61 30.55
C HIS A 266 -8.64 3.09 29.31
N CYS A 267 -8.41 3.67 28.13
CA CYS A 267 -8.99 3.15 26.90
C CYS A 267 -8.47 1.72 26.61
N PRO A 268 -9.37 0.75 26.31
CA PRO A 268 -8.97 -0.64 26.16
C PRO A 268 -7.88 -0.87 25.09
N PRO A 269 -6.80 -1.61 25.41
CA PRO A 269 -5.70 -1.84 24.48
C PRO A 269 -6.09 -2.56 23.18
N TYR A 270 -7.12 -3.43 23.23
CA TYR A 270 -7.60 -4.17 22.04
C TYR A 270 -8.20 -3.25 20.96
N LEU A 271 -8.48 -1.99 21.28
CA LEU A 271 -8.96 -1.00 20.32
C LEU A 271 -7.84 -0.44 19.45
N LYS A 272 -6.57 -0.68 19.74
CA LYS A 272 -5.48 -0.26 18.83
C LYS A 272 -5.57 -1.04 17.53
N PRO A 273 -5.62 -0.38 16.36
CA PRO A 273 -5.58 -1.09 15.11
C PRO A 273 -4.15 -1.56 14.81
N GLU A 274 -4.02 -2.59 13.97
CA GLU A 274 -2.75 -2.92 13.36
C GLU A 274 -2.25 -1.75 12.50
N GLN A 275 -3.17 -1.23 11.67
CA GLN A 275 -2.92 -0.16 10.72
C GLN A 275 -3.98 0.93 10.78
N LEU A 276 -3.57 2.17 10.54
CA LEU A 276 -4.48 3.28 10.35
C LEU A 276 -5.04 3.25 8.92
N THR A 277 -6.33 2.91 8.78
CA THR A 277 -7.00 2.80 7.48
C THR A 277 -8.34 3.55 7.44
N MET A 278 -8.81 3.85 6.23
CA MET A 278 -10.10 4.50 6.02
C MET A 278 -11.26 3.62 6.47
N GLU A 279 -11.14 2.30 6.30
CA GLU A 279 -12.15 1.33 6.74
C GLU A 279 -12.28 1.34 8.27
N ALA A 280 -11.15 1.32 8.99
CA ALA A 280 -11.14 1.39 10.45
C ALA A 280 -11.73 2.71 10.97
N LEU A 281 -11.37 3.84 10.35
CA LEU A 281 -11.95 5.15 10.67
C LEU A 281 -13.46 5.17 10.41
N THR A 282 -13.89 4.72 9.24
CA THR A 282 -15.31 4.71 8.84
C THR A 282 -16.15 3.86 9.79
N ALA A 283 -15.68 2.66 10.16
CA ALA A 283 -16.38 1.79 11.08
C ALA A 283 -16.55 2.43 12.48
N ARG A 284 -15.50 3.07 13.00
CA ARG A 284 -15.54 3.74 14.31
C ARG A 284 -16.39 5.01 14.28
N MET A 285 -16.33 5.77 13.18
CA MET A 285 -17.21 6.91 12.95
C MET A 285 -18.69 6.51 12.91
N ALA A 286 -19.04 5.41 12.26
CA ALA A 286 -20.43 4.93 12.23
C ALA A 286 -20.95 4.64 13.65
N ASN A 287 -20.14 4.04 14.51
CA ASN A 287 -20.49 3.81 15.92
C ASN A 287 -20.62 5.11 16.71
N PHE A 288 -19.70 6.06 16.50
CA PHE A 288 -19.77 7.39 17.08
C PHE A 288 -21.06 8.12 16.71
N LEU A 289 -21.36 8.22 15.41
CA LEU A 289 -22.55 8.90 14.92
C LEU A 289 -23.84 8.24 15.44
N LYS A 290 -23.87 6.91 15.50
CA LYS A 290 -25.01 6.16 16.06
C LYS A 290 -25.24 6.50 17.53
N LYS A 291 -24.18 6.62 18.34
CA LYS A 291 -24.30 6.99 19.76
C LYS A 291 -24.68 8.45 19.93
N ALA A 292 -24.01 9.35 19.21
CA ALA A 292 -24.30 10.78 19.26
C ALA A 292 -25.73 11.11 18.80
N ASN A 293 -26.25 10.40 17.80
CA ASN A 293 -27.61 10.62 17.29
C ASN A 293 -28.71 9.96 18.16
N LYS A 294 -28.35 9.24 19.22
CA LYS A 294 -29.34 8.63 20.12
C LYS A 294 -29.98 9.73 20.97
N HIS A 295 -31.30 9.82 20.96
CA HIS A 295 -32.00 10.78 21.81
C HIS A 295 -31.82 10.45 23.30
N LYS A 296 -31.68 11.48 24.13
CA LYS A 296 -31.38 11.41 25.57
C LYS A 296 -32.43 12.13 26.41
N GLY A 297 -32.39 11.89 27.72
CA GLY A 297 -33.34 12.43 28.70
C GLY A 297 -34.72 11.77 28.68
N SER A 298 -35.50 12.02 29.73
CA SER A 298 -36.92 11.67 29.83
C SER A 298 -37.69 12.33 28.69
N GLY A 299 -38.47 11.54 27.96
CA GLY A 299 -39.17 12.00 26.76
C GLY A 299 -38.28 12.16 25.51
N GLN A 300 -36.99 11.80 25.58
CA GLN A 300 -36.09 11.78 24.42
C GLN A 300 -35.95 13.13 23.71
N ALA A 301 -35.96 14.22 24.50
CA ALA A 301 -35.96 15.59 23.99
C ALA A 301 -34.58 16.07 23.54
N GLU A 302 -33.51 15.61 24.19
CA GLU A 302 -32.14 16.02 23.89
C GLU A 302 -31.58 15.18 22.74
N LYS A 303 -30.95 15.84 21.75
CA LYS A 303 -30.49 15.24 20.49
C LYS A 303 -29.02 15.57 20.24
N PHE A 304 -28.36 14.75 19.41
CA PHE A 304 -26.96 14.96 19.01
C PHE A 304 -26.00 14.98 20.21
N VAL A 305 -26.25 14.12 21.20
CA VAL A 305 -25.53 14.04 22.46
C VAL A 305 -24.75 12.72 22.55
N LEU A 306 -23.45 12.82 22.78
CA LEU A 306 -22.64 11.69 23.27
C LEU A 306 -22.58 11.76 24.80
N GLY A 307 -23.05 10.72 25.48
CA GLY A 307 -22.98 10.58 26.93
C GLY A 307 -24.33 10.45 27.60
N TYR A 308 -24.30 10.37 28.92
CA TYR A 308 -25.43 10.18 29.81
C TYR A 308 -26.04 11.53 30.17
N MET A 309 -27.36 11.54 30.33
CA MET A 309 -28.13 12.68 30.84
C MET A 309 -29.17 12.15 31.81
N SER A 310 -29.23 12.74 33.00
CA SER A 310 -30.26 12.45 34.00
C SER A 310 -31.53 13.24 33.70
N GLY A 311 -32.67 12.78 34.24
CA GLY A 311 -33.95 13.48 34.15
C GLY A 311 -34.30 13.87 32.73
N ASN A 312 -34.83 15.09 32.52
CA ASN A 312 -35.20 15.59 31.19
C ASN A 312 -34.04 16.21 30.39
N GLY A 313 -32.84 16.35 30.98
CA GLY A 313 -31.65 16.89 30.31
C GLY A 313 -31.64 18.41 30.08
N GLN A 314 -32.62 19.17 30.59
CA GLN A 314 -32.79 20.60 30.29
C GLN A 314 -31.58 21.49 30.66
N ASP A 315 -30.76 21.04 31.60
CA ASP A 315 -29.58 21.77 32.04
C ASP A 315 -28.37 21.51 31.14
N GLY A 316 -28.36 20.41 30.37
CA GLY A 316 -27.32 20.09 29.37
C GLY A 316 -26.11 19.35 29.93
N CYS A 317 -24.97 19.53 29.25
CA CYS A 317 -23.72 18.82 29.55
C CYS A 317 -22.84 19.59 30.51
N THR A 318 -23.07 19.37 31.80
CA THR A 318 -22.35 20.03 32.88
C THR A 318 -21.16 19.21 33.38
N GLY A 319 -21.14 17.90 33.16
CA GLY A 319 -20.13 17.03 33.78
C GLY A 319 -20.57 16.40 35.10
N LYS A 320 -21.81 16.63 35.56
CA LYS A 320 -22.34 16.00 36.78
C LYS A 320 -23.12 14.73 36.47
N ALA A 321 -22.61 13.57 36.89
CA ALA A 321 -23.29 12.28 36.76
C ALA A 321 -24.45 12.12 37.76
N SER A 322 -24.36 12.80 38.89
CA SER A 322 -25.31 12.72 39.99
C SER A 322 -26.41 13.79 39.96
N GLY A 323 -26.36 14.73 39.02
CA GLY A 323 -27.33 15.81 38.82
C GLY A 323 -28.75 15.33 38.50
N THR A 324 -29.70 16.26 38.45
CA THR A 324 -31.13 15.94 38.25
C THR A 324 -31.55 16.03 36.78
N ASN A 325 -31.14 17.06 36.04
CA ASN A 325 -31.49 17.24 34.61
C ASN A 325 -30.27 17.59 33.75
N GLU A 326 -29.10 17.04 34.10
CA GLU A 326 -27.80 17.35 33.50
C GLU A 326 -27.00 16.05 33.31
N GLY A 327 -25.80 16.14 32.74
CA GLY A 327 -24.96 14.96 32.63
C GLY A 327 -23.52 15.22 32.18
N PRO A 328 -22.64 14.23 32.33
CA PRO A 328 -21.33 14.19 31.70
C PRO A 328 -21.51 13.74 30.25
N CYS A 329 -21.49 14.71 29.34
CA CYS A 329 -21.81 14.49 27.93
C CYS A 329 -21.20 15.58 27.03
N VAL A 330 -21.38 15.41 25.72
CA VAL A 330 -21.00 16.36 24.69
C VAL A 330 -22.17 16.52 23.72
N MET A 331 -22.64 17.75 23.49
CA MET A 331 -23.66 18.08 22.50
C MET A 331 -23.00 18.65 21.25
N TYR A 332 -23.26 18.03 20.11
CA TYR A 332 -22.71 18.40 18.81
C TYR A 332 -23.70 19.21 17.98
N ASP A 333 -23.17 19.83 16.94
CA ASP A 333 -23.96 20.47 15.90
C ASP A 333 -24.83 19.42 15.17
N ALA A 334 -26.13 19.68 15.05
CA ALA A 334 -27.07 18.78 14.41
C ALA A 334 -26.68 18.46 12.96
N ASP A 335 -26.30 19.50 12.20
CA ASP A 335 -25.94 19.36 10.80
C ASP A 335 -24.69 18.51 10.63
N ILE A 336 -23.71 18.67 11.53
CA ILE A 336 -22.48 17.87 11.51
C ILE A 336 -22.82 16.39 11.72
N ILE A 337 -23.62 16.04 12.74
CA ILE A 337 -23.94 14.63 13.02
C ILE A 337 -24.80 14.02 11.91
N LEU A 338 -25.81 14.75 11.42
CA LEU A 338 -26.69 14.27 10.36
C LEU A 338 -25.98 14.12 9.00
N LYS A 339 -24.94 14.92 8.74
CA LYS A 339 -24.08 14.82 7.54
C LYS A 339 -22.86 13.91 7.74
N GLY A 340 -22.92 12.98 8.70
CA GLY A 340 -21.88 11.95 8.85
C GLY A 340 -20.60 12.41 9.57
N GLY A 341 -20.68 13.47 10.37
CA GLY A 341 -19.54 14.01 11.12
C GLY A 341 -18.61 14.86 10.25
N GLU A 342 -19.05 15.28 9.07
CA GLU A 342 -18.34 16.26 8.25
C GLU A 342 -18.12 17.54 9.05
N ASN A 343 -16.88 18.03 9.08
CA ASN A 343 -16.43 19.21 9.83
C ASN A 343 -16.20 19.03 11.34
N LEU A 344 -16.31 17.82 11.90
CA LEU A 344 -15.63 17.54 13.17
C LEU A 344 -14.13 17.72 12.94
N LYS A 345 -13.51 18.70 13.62
CA LYS A 345 -12.11 19.06 13.37
C LYS A 345 -11.19 17.87 13.57
N TRP A 346 -11.38 17.10 14.65
CA TRP A 346 -10.57 15.90 14.88
C TRP A 346 -10.79 14.84 13.79
N CYS A 347 -11.98 14.72 13.23
CA CYS A 347 -12.26 13.76 12.15
C CYS A 347 -11.54 14.16 10.86
N THR A 348 -11.50 15.46 10.55
CA THR A 348 -10.72 15.99 9.42
C THR A 348 -9.23 15.66 9.58
N GLN A 349 -8.68 15.81 10.79
CA GLN A 349 -7.29 15.47 11.08
C GLN A 349 -7.04 13.96 10.96
N LEU A 350 -7.93 13.12 11.50
CA LEU A 350 -7.84 11.66 11.34
C LEU A 350 -7.90 11.23 9.87
N LYS A 351 -8.76 11.84 9.05
CA LYS A 351 -8.82 11.57 7.61
C LYS A 351 -7.49 11.90 6.92
N SER A 352 -6.91 13.06 7.21
CA SER A 352 -5.61 13.43 6.64
C SER A 352 -4.48 12.49 7.09
N ALA A 353 -4.50 12.05 8.34
CA ALA A 353 -3.57 11.06 8.86
C ALA A 353 -3.75 9.70 8.17
N VAL A 354 -4.99 9.25 7.95
CA VAL A 354 -5.29 8.02 7.20
C VAL A 354 -4.72 8.09 5.78
N ASP A 355 -4.94 9.18 5.06
CA ASP A 355 -4.45 9.34 3.68
C ASP A 355 -2.91 9.23 3.63
N LYS A 356 -2.22 9.89 4.56
CA LYS A 356 -0.76 9.82 4.68
C LYS A 356 -0.27 8.42 5.05
N ALA A 357 -0.93 7.75 5.99
CA ALA A 357 -0.58 6.39 6.42
C ALA A 357 -0.78 5.37 5.28
N GLN A 358 -1.85 5.49 4.51
CA GLN A 358 -2.12 4.62 3.36
C GLN A 358 -1.14 4.90 2.21
N ALA A 359 -0.82 6.16 1.92
CA ALA A 359 0.21 6.51 0.94
C ALA A 359 1.59 5.95 1.32
N ARG A 360 1.95 6.00 2.61
CA ARG A 360 3.18 5.38 3.14
C ARG A 360 3.21 3.89 2.90
N LYS A 361 2.11 3.19 3.19
CA LYS A 361 2.00 1.74 3.00
C LYS A 361 2.16 1.37 1.53
N GLN A 362 1.49 2.07 0.63
CA GLN A 362 1.61 1.85 -0.82
C GLN A 362 3.04 2.10 -1.31
N ALA A 363 3.69 3.16 -0.82
CA ALA A 363 5.09 3.45 -1.13
C ALA A 363 6.03 2.33 -0.65
N SER A 364 5.83 1.82 0.58
CA SER A 364 6.60 0.69 1.10
C SER A 364 6.47 -0.56 0.21
N GLN A 365 5.23 -0.91 -0.16
CA GLN A 365 4.97 -2.07 -1.03
C GLN A 365 5.61 -1.91 -2.42
N ALA A 366 5.56 -0.71 -2.99
CA ALA A 366 6.22 -0.41 -4.26
C ALA A 366 7.75 -0.56 -4.16
N LEU A 367 8.35 -0.06 -3.08
CA LEU A 367 9.79 -0.17 -2.82
C LEU A 367 10.21 -1.63 -2.60
N GLU A 368 9.43 -2.43 -1.89
CA GLU A 368 9.67 -3.88 -1.73
C GLU A 368 9.62 -4.60 -3.08
N ALA A 369 8.62 -4.30 -3.92
CA ALA A 369 8.54 -4.86 -5.26
C ALA A 369 9.75 -4.48 -6.14
N ILE A 370 10.24 -3.24 -6.02
CA ILE A 370 11.46 -2.79 -6.70
C ILE A 370 12.68 -3.54 -6.17
N ALA A 371 12.81 -3.71 -4.86
CA ALA A 371 13.90 -4.47 -4.25
C ALA A 371 13.93 -5.93 -4.72
N ILE A 372 12.77 -6.57 -4.87
CA ILE A 372 12.66 -7.92 -5.44
C ILE A 372 13.15 -7.95 -6.89
N LYS A 373 12.73 -6.99 -7.72
CA LYS A 373 13.21 -6.88 -9.11
C LYS A 373 14.72 -6.69 -9.17
N LEU A 374 15.28 -5.80 -8.34
CA LEU A 374 16.72 -5.58 -8.25
C LEU A 374 17.48 -6.83 -7.82
N LYS A 375 16.95 -7.63 -6.88
CA LYS A 375 17.54 -8.94 -6.54
C LYS A 375 17.59 -9.88 -7.75
N ALA A 376 16.54 -9.91 -8.57
CA ALA A 376 16.50 -10.71 -9.79
C ALA A 376 17.50 -10.22 -10.84
N VAL A 377 17.61 -8.90 -11.04
CA VAL A 377 18.61 -8.27 -11.92
C VAL A 377 20.02 -8.63 -11.44
N ASN A 378 20.31 -8.49 -10.15
CA ASN A 378 21.62 -8.84 -9.59
C ASN A 378 21.92 -10.34 -9.80
N THR A 379 20.98 -11.21 -9.46
CA THR A 379 21.15 -12.67 -9.66
C THR A 379 21.44 -13.01 -11.13
N THR A 380 20.73 -12.38 -12.06
CA THR A 380 20.93 -12.55 -13.50
C THR A 380 22.31 -12.06 -13.93
N ALA A 381 22.76 -10.91 -13.40
CA ALA A 381 24.10 -10.42 -13.64
C ALA A 381 25.14 -11.42 -13.14
N GLN A 382 25.06 -11.89 -11.89
CA GLN A 382 26.00 -12.84 -11.31
C GLN A 382 26.12 -14.16 -12.11
N GLN A 383 25.06 -14.59 -12.80
CA GLN A 383 25.12 -15.77 -13.68
C GLN A 383 26.08 -15.55 -14.88
N LEU A 384 26.26 -14.31 -15.34
CA LEU A 384 27.22 -13.97 -16.40
C LEU A 384 28.66 -14.30 -15.99
N LEU A 385 28.97 -14.34 -14.70
CA LEU A 385 30.28 -14.77 -14.22
C LEU A 385 30.64 -16.17 -14.72
N TYR A 386 29.67 -17.06 -14.94
CA TYR A 386 29.90 -18.44 -15.35
C TYR A 386 29.83 -18.67 -16.86
N VAL A 387 29.46 -17.66 -17.65
CA VAL A 387 29.53 -17.74 -19.11
C VAL A 387 30.99 -17.90 -19.53
N ASN A 388 31.29 -18.89 -20.37
CA ASN A 388 32.66 -19.12 -20.82
C ASN A 388 32.97 -18.20 -22.01
N PRO A 389 34.07 -17.40 -21.99
CA PRO A 389 34.39 -16.48 -23.08
C PRO A 389 34.62 -17.20 -24.43
N GLU A 390 35.19 -18.41 -24.43
CA GLU A 390 35.41 -19.21 -25.66
C GLU A 390 34.12 -19.73 -26.32
N SER A 391 33.03 -19.89 -25.56
CA SER A 391 31.73 -20.29 -26.12
C SER A 391 30.96 -19.13 -26.75
N ALA A 392 31.23 -17.88 -26.33
CA ALA A 392 30.60 -16.68 -26.89
C ALA A 392 31.21 -16.30 -28.26
N GLU A 393 32.53 -16.46 -28.42
CA GLU A 393 33.20 -16.26 -29.71
C GLU A 393 32.76 -17.27 -30.76
N LYS A 394 32.45 -18.52 -30.36
CA LYS A 394 31.88 -19.53 -31.27
C LYS A 394 30.45 -19.21 -31.70
N GLN A 395 29.68 -18.46 -30.91
CA GLN A 395 28.34 -18.00 -31.33
C GLN A 395 28.43 -16.80 -32.27
N GLN A 396 29.37 -15.87 -32.04
CA GLN A 396 29.60 -14.74 -32.97
C GLN A 396 30.30 -15.14 -34.28
N ALA A 397 31.13 -16.20 -34.27
CA ALA A 397 31.72 -16.76 -35.50
C ALA A 397 30.67 -17.45 -36.38
N VAL A 398 29.57 -17.97 -35.80
CA VAL A 398 28.44 -18.53 -36.56
C VAL A 398 27.58 -17.41 -37.18
N GLU A 399 27.46 -16.24 -36.53
CA GLU A 399 26.71 -15.10 -37.10
C GLU A 399 27.45 -14.38 -38.24
N LYS A 400 28.79 -14.42 -38.28
CA LYS A 400 29.56 -13.82 -39.39
C LYS A 400 29.63 -14.68 -40.66
N ASP A 401 29.34 -15.97 -40.57
CA ASP A 401 29.21 -16.87 -41.74
C ASP A 401 27.74 -17.13 -42.12
N ALA A 402 26.78 -16.70 -41.28
CA ALA A 402 25.34 -16.73 -41.56
C ALA A 402 24.84 -15.55 -42.41
N GLY A 403 25.70 -15.02 -43.28
CA GLY A 403 25.34 -14.10 -44.35
C GLY A 403 24.57 -14.76 -45.50
N VAL A 404 23.78 -15.81 -45.26
CA VAL A 404 22.77 -16.33 -46.21
C VAL A 404 21.56 -16.85 -45.42
N THR A 405 20.58 -15.96 -45.22
CA THR A 405 19.13 -16.23 -45.18
C THR A 405 18.69 -17.65 -44.82
N GLN A 406 18.47 -17.93 -43.53
CA GLN A 406 17.60 -19.04 -43.13
C GLN A 406 16.14 -18.58 -43.12
N GLY A 407 15.62 -18.27 -44.30
CA GLY A 407 14.18 -18.12 -44.53
C GLY A 407 13.59 -19.49 -44.84
N SER A 408 12.75 -20.03 -43.96
CA SER A 408 11.89 -21.15 -44.34
C SER A 408 10.93 -20.65 -45.42
N ARG A 409 11.07 -21.13 -46.66
CA ARG A 409 10.13 -20.81 -47.75
C ARG A 409 8.86 -21.68 -47.67
N SER A 410 7.77 -21.20 -48.26
CA SER A 410 6.47 -21.90 -48.25
C SER A 410 6.46 -23.08 -49.24
N GLU A 411 5.48 -23.97 -49.08
CA GLU A 411 5.21 -25.09 -50.01
C GLU A 411 5.11 -24.62 -51.48
N GLU A 412 4.53 -23.45 -51.72
CA GLU A 412 4.37 -22.86 -53.05
C GLU A 412 5.71 -22.48 -53.70
N ASP A 413 6.71 -22.15 -52.90
CA ASP A 413 8.05 -21.83 -53.42
C ASP A 413 8.84 -23.08 -53.82
N CYS A 414 8.64 -24.22 -53.12
CA CYS A 414 9.20 -25.50 -53.54
C CYS A 414 8.55 -25.98 -54.85
N ASN A 415 7.22 -25.85 -54.95
CA ASN A 415 6.44 -26.28 -56.12
C ASN A 415 6.78 -25.52 -57.41
N LYS A 416 7.46 -24.36 -57.35
CA LYS A 416 7.95 -23.65 -58.55
C LYS A 416 8.99 -24.44 -59.34
N ALA A 417 9.72 -25.36 -58.68
CA ALA A 417 10.64 -26.28 -59.35
C ALA A 417 9.90 -27.41 -60.10
N LYS A 418 8.58 -27.55 -59.88
CA LYS A 418 7.71 -28.53 -60.54
C LYS A 418 8.30 -29.94 -60.43
N ASP A 419 8.46 -30.61 -61.57
CA ASP A 419 8.96 -31.99 -61.68
C ASP A 419 10.45 -32.05 -62.04
N ASP A 420 11.15 -30.90 -62.00
CA ASP A 420 12.58 -30.86 -62.27
C ASP A 420 13.37 -31.22 -61.00
N LYS A 421 13.92 -32.42 -61.00
CA LYS A 421 14.70 -32.98 -59.88
C LYS A 421 15.96 -32.17 -59.58
N GLU A 422 16.66 -31.66 -60.59
CA GLU A 422 17.91 -30.91 -60.38
C GLU A 422 17.65 -29.47 -59.93
N ALA A 423 16.56 -28.86 -60.40
CA ALA A 423 16.09 -27.59 -59.87
C ALA A 423 15.63 -27.73 -58.42
N CYS A 424 14.93 -28.82 -58.07
CA CYS A 424 14.50 -29.10 -56.70
C CYS A 424 15.68 -29.36 -55.75
N LYS A 425 16.70 -30.09 -56.20
CA LYS A 425 17.90 -30.40 -55.40
C LYS A 425 18.67 -29.14 -54.97
N LYS A 426 18.66 -28.09 -55.79
CA LYS A 426 19.23 -26.77 -55.44
C LYS A 426 18.45 -26.04 -54.34
N LEU A 427 17.27 -26.54 -53.96
CA LEU A 427 16.40 -26.01 -52.92
C LEU A 427 16.37 -26.90 -51.66
N GLU A 428 17.16 -27.98 -51.62
CA GLU A 428 17.21 -28.91 -50.49
C GLU A 428 17.66 -28.23 -49.19
N ASP A 429 18.68 -27.37 -49.28
CA ASP A 429 19.18 -26.55 -48.15
C ASP A 429 18.15 -25.52 -47.65
N LYS A 430 17.10 -25.26 -48.45
CA LYS A 430 15.97 -24.38 -48.12
C LYS A 430 14.75 -25.17 -47.62
N GLY A 431 14.90 -26.47 -47.43
CA GLY A 431 13.90 -27.35 -46.85
C GLY A 431 12.94 -28.00 -47.85
N CYS A 432 13.18 -27.93 -49.17
CA CYS A 432 12.39 -28.64 -50.18
C CYS A 432 12.93 -30.06 -50.43
N ILE A 433 12.06 -31.01 -50.77
CA ILE A 433 12.41 -32.39 -51.08
C ILE A 433 11.72 -32.85 -52.37
N TYR A 434 12.44 -33.61 -53.19
CA TYR A 434 11.89 -34.18 -54.41
C TYR A 434 11.22 -35.54 -54.13
N ASP A 435 9.90 -35.59 -54.25
CA ASP A 435 9.11 -36.81 -54.18
C ASP A 435 8.73 -37.31 -55.59
N PRO A 436 9.36 -38.38 -56.10
CA PRO A 436 9.06 -38.91 -57.42
C PRO A 436 7.65 -39.50 -57.55
N LYS A 437 6.93 -39.69 -56.43
CA LYS A 437 5.54 -40.15 -56.39
C LYS A 437 4.52 -39.00 -56.33
N GLY A 438 4.98 -37.74 -56.33
CA GLY A 438 4.12 -36.57 -56.33
C GLY A 438 3.35 -36.39 -57.65
N ASP A 439 2.24 -35.65 -57.57
CA ASP A 439 1.43 -35.29 -58.74
C ASP A 439 2.25 -34.52 -59.79
N GLU A 440 1.84 -34.62 -61.05
CA GLU A 440 2.51 -33.95 -62.17
C GLU A 440 2.54 -32.42 -61.97
N GLY A 441 3.75 -31.86 -61.97
CA GLY A 441 4.03 -30.46 -61.67
C GLY A 441 4.24 -30.14 -60.18
N LYS A 442 4.23 -31.12 -59.27
CA LYS A 442 4.36 -30.95 -57.81
C LYS A 442 5.32 -31.96 -57.17
N LYS A 443 6.28 -32.50 -57.92
CA LYS A 443 7.25 -33.45 -57.34
C LYS A 443 8.30 -32.79 -56.46
N CYS A 444 8.43 -31.46 -56.42
CA CYS A 444 9.25 -30.74 -55.45
C CYS A 444 8.40 -30.09 -54.36
N THR A 445 8.38 -30.68 -53.16
CA THR A 445 7.51 -30.26 -52.04
C THR A 445 8.30 -29.84 -50.81
N LEU A 446 7.68 -29.19 -49.84
CA LEU A 446 8.36 -28.83 -48.60
C LEU A 446 8.55 -30.08 -47.73
N SER A 447 9.79 -30.29 -47.26
CA SER A 447 10.12 -31.38 -46.35
C SER A 447 9.45 -31.21 -44.99
N GLU A 448 9.25 -32.31 -44.27
CA GLU A 448 8.72 -32.29 -42.89
C GLU A 448 9.57 -31.45 -41.92
N LYS A 449 10.89 -31.34 -42.15
CA LYS A 449 11.76 -30.42 -41.40
C LYS A 449 11.47 -28.95 -41.75
N GLY A 450 11.23 -28.64 -43.03
CA GLY A 450 10.81 -27.32 -43.49
C GLY A 450 9.45 -26.91 -42.91
N LYS A 451 8.47 -27.82 -42.88
CA LYS A 451 7.15 -27.58 -42.26
C LYS A 451 7.26 -27.25 -40.77
N LYS A 452 8.09 -27.97 -40.02
CA LYS A 452 8.35 -27.69 -38.58
C LYS A 452 9.09 -26.37 -38.35
N ALA A 453 9.96 -25.97 -39.27
CA ALA A 453 10.64 -24.67 -39.20
C ALA A 453 9.66 -23.50 -39.42
N VAL A 454 8.76 -23.60 -40.41
CA VAL A 454 7.67 -22.61 -40.66
C VAL A 454 6.72 -22.51 -39.46
N GLN A 455 6.45 -23.62 -38.79
CA GLN A 455 5.60 -23.65 -37.58
C GLN A 455 6.29 -22.95 -36.39
N LYS A 456 7.61 -23.09 -36.24
CA LYS A 456 8.41 -22.40 -35.21
C LYS A 456 8.68 -20.91 -35.52
N THR A 457 8.79 -20.50 -36.78
CA THR A 457 8.92 -19.08 -37.14
C THR A 457 7.60 -18.32 -37.07
N LYS A 458 6.44 -18.99 -37.16
CA LYS A 458 5.14 -18.38 -36.83
C LYS A 458 4.88 -18.21 -35.32
N GLU A 459 5.67 -18.84 -34.47
CA GLU A 459 5.58 -18.68 -33.00
C GLU A 459 6.56 -17.64 -32.42
N ASN A 460 7.51 -17.12 -33.21
CA ASN A 460 8.57 -16.23 -32.70
C ASN A 460 8.80 -14.94 -33.50
N ASP A 461 7.84 -14.54 -34.34
CA ASP A 461 7.71 -13.14 -34.74
C ASP A 461 6.48 -12.57 -34.03
N GLY A 462 6.68 -11.55 -33.21
CA GLY A 462 5.74 -11.16 -32.16
C GLY A 462 4.32 -10.87 -32.64
N THR A 463 3.36 -11.64 -32.17
CA THR A 463 2.08 -11.09 -31.71
C THR A 463 1.61 -11.92 -30.53
N SER A 464 1.41 -11.25 -29.39
CA SER A 464 0.51 -11.73 -28.34
C SER A 464 -0.71 -12.37 -29.00
N THR A 465 -1.03 -13.65 -28.73
CA THR A 465 -2.40 -14.14 -28.91
C THR A 465 -3.28 -13.42 -27.90
N THR A 466 -3.51 -12.14 -28.17
CA THR A 466 -4.66 -11.41 -27.67
C THR A 466 -5.84 -12.09 -28.32
N VAL A 467 -6.41 -13.09 -27.64
CA VAL A 467 -7.71 -13.62 -28.01
C VAL A 467 -8.65 -12.42 -28.00
N ASP A 468 -9.09 -12.00 -29.18
CA ASP A 468 -10.03 -10.90 -29.34
C ASP A 468 -11.43 -11.43 -29.05
N CYS A 469 -11.76 -11.46 -27.76
CA CYS A 469 -13.04 -11.95 -27.27
C CYS A 469 -14.23 -11.16 -27.83
N SER A 470 -13.99 -9.94 -28.35
CA SER A 470 -15.02 -9.04 -28.88
C SER A 470 -15.75 -9.59 -30.10
N ASN A 471 -15.18 -10.59 -30.80
CA ASN A 471 -15.77 -11.19 -31.99
C ASN A 471 -16.75 -12.34 -31.69
N TYR A 472 -16.85 -12.80 -30.44
CA TYR A 472 -17.79 -13.86 -30.07
C TYR A 472 -19.16 -13.26 -29.72
N THR A 473 -20.12 -13.45 -30.63
CA THR A 473 -21.51 -13.03 -30.44
C THR A 473 -22.40 -14.10 -29.80
N MET A 474 -21.84 -15.28 -29.54
CA MET A 474 -22.51 -16.42 -28.88
C MET A 474 -21.66 -16.95 -27.73
N LYS A 475 -22.33 -17.33 -26.62
CA LYS A 475 -21.68 -17.71 -25.35
C LYS A 475 -20.82 -18.96 -25.51
N GLU A 476 -21.30 -19.94 -26.26
CA GLU A 476 -20.63 -21.23 -26.47
C GLU A 476 -19.29 -21.03 -27.19
N ALA A 477 -19.23 -20.10 -28.14
CA ALA A 477 -18.01 -19.76 -28.87
C ALA A 477 -17.00 -19.01 -27.98
N CYS A 478 -17.48 -18.14 -27.09
CA CYS A 478 -16.64 -17.45 -26.11
C CYS A 478 -16.04 -18.41 -25.08
N GLU A 479 -16.80 -19.40 -24.61
CA GLU A 479 -16.35 -20.33 -23.57
C GLU A 479 -15.41 -21.41 -24.13
N ALA A 480 -15.57 -21.80 -25.39
CA ALA A 480 -14.71 -22.77 -26.07
C ALA A 480 -13.24 -22.33 -26.17
N GLU A 481 -12.95 -21.03 -26.06
CA GLU A 481 -11.57 -20.51 -26.07
C GLU A 481 -10.85 -20.57 -24.73
N ASN A 482 -11.53 -21.03 -23.69
CA ASN A 482 -10.92 -21.30 -22.40
C ASN A 482 -10.46 -22.77 -22.36
N LYS A 483 -9.34 -23.08 -23.02
CA LYS A 483 -8.74 -24.44 -23.06
C LYS A 483 -7.61 -24.59 -22.05
N ASP A 484 -7.31 -25.83 -21.69
CA ASP A 484 -6.17 -26.22 -20.84
C ASP A 484 -6.10 -25.51 -19.48
N GLY A 485 -7.26 -25.19 -18.90
CA GLY A 485 -7.37 -24.55 -17.59
C GLY A 485 -7.02 -23.06 -17.56
N LYS A 486 -6.73 -22.43 -18.71
CA LYS A 486 -6.47 -21.00 -18.83
C LYS A 486 -7.73 -20.27 -19.32
N ARG A 487 -8.16 -19.24 -18.57
CA ARG A 487 -9.29 -18.39 -18.96
C ARG A 487 -8.80 -17.20 -19.78
N HIS A 488 -9.18 -17.14 -21.04
CA HIS A 488 -8.84 -16.07 -21.98
C HIS A 488 -10.02 -15.09 -22.18
N CYS A 489 -11.27 -15.60 -22.20
CA CYS A 489 -12.50 -14.81 -22.43
C CYS A 489 -13.60 -15.09 -21.39
N GLY A 490 -14.42 -14.09 -21.09
CA GLY A 490 -15.51 -14.13 -20.13
C GLY A 490 -16.78 -13.48 -20.68
N TRP A 491 -17.92 -14.15 -20.52
CA TRP A 491 -19.22 -13.70 -21.00
C TRP A 491 -19.93 -12.84 -19.95
N ARG A 492 -20.36 -11.62 -20.30
CA ARG A 492 -21.09 -10.71 -19.40
C ARG A 492 -22.48 -10.40 -19.93
N SER A 493 -23.48 -10.44 -19.04
CA SER A 493 -24.79 -9.81 -19.22
C SER A 493 -24.78 -8.42 -18.56
N GLY A 494 -25.32 -7.42 -19.25
CA GLY A 494 -25.27 -6.00 -18.93
C GLY A 494 -26.11 -5.62 -17.72
N LYS A 495 -25.86 -4.42 -17.20
CA LYS A 495 -26.65 -3.79 -16.13
C LYS A 495 -27.52 -2.68 -16.69
N ASP A 496 -28.59 -2.31 -15.97
CA ASP A 496 -29.54 -1.28 -16.41
C ASP A 496 -28.85 0.09 -16.56
N GLY A 497 -29.01 0.70 -17.73
CA GLY A 497 -28.40 1.99 -18.09
C GLY A 497 -27.23 1.92 -19.07
N GLU A 498 -26.77 0.72 -19.47
CA GLU A 498 -25.77 0.54 -20.54
C GLU A 498 -26.43 0.41 -21.93
N ASP A 499 -25.74 0.91 -22.96
CA ASP A 499 -26.12 0.87 -24.38
C ASP A 499 -26.49 -0.57 -24.83
N GLU A 500 -27.59 -0.75 -25.56
CA GLU A 500 -28.17 -2.06 -25.94
C GLU A 500 -27.15 -2.97 -26.65
N SER A 501 -26.26 -2.37 -27.45
CA SER A 501 -25.18 -3.07 -28.17
C SER A 501 -24.09 -3.67 -27.26
N LYS A 502 -24.07 -3.29 -25.97
CA LYS A 502 -23.08 -3.74 -24.96
C LYS A 502 -23.70 -4.63 -23.88
N LYS A 503 -25.01 -4.88 -23.93
CA LYS A 503 -25.72 -5.64 -22.89
C LYS A 503 -25.41 -7.13 -22.88
N ILE A 504 -24.88 -7.72 -23.96
CA ILE A 504 -24.44 -9.12 -23.94
C ILE A 504 -23.19 -9.21 -24.82
N SER A 505 -22.02 -9.45 -24.22
CA SER A 505 -20.78 -9.57 -24.98
C SER A 505 -19.75 -10.44 -24.28
N ALA A 506 -18.91 -11.07 -25.09
CA ALA A 506 -17.67 -11.69 -24.67
C ALA A 506 -16.59 -10.62 -24.46
N GLN A 507 -15.89 -10.68 -23.34
CA GLN A 507 -14.84 -9.74 -22.97
C GLN A 507 -13.58 -10.49 -22.54
N LYS A 508 -12.41 -9.88 -22.74
CA LYS A 508 -11.14 -10.46 -22.30
C LYS A 508 -11.06 -10.48 -20.77
N VAL A 509 -10.66 -11.61 -20.20
CA VAL A 509 -10.47 -11.70 -18.74
C VAL A 509 -9.11 -11.09 -18.40
N VAL A 510 -9.11 -10.01 -17.63
CA VAL A 510 -7.90 -9.42 -17.07
C VAL A 510 -7.68 -10.03 -15.68
N PHE A 511 -6.62 -10.81 -15.52
CA PHE A 511 -6.19 -11.25 -14.19
C PHE A 511 -5.50 -10.07 -13.50
N LEU A 512 -6.06 -9.64 -12.36
CA LEU A 512 -5.44 -8.71 -11.42
C LEU A 512 -4.51 -9.46 -10.46
#